data_AF-A0A931FU40-F1
#
_entry.id   AF-A0A931FU40-F1
#
_cell.length_a   1.000
_cell.length_b   1.000
_cell.length_c   1.000
_cell.angle_alpha   90.00
_cell.angle_beta   90.00
_cell.angle_gamma   90.00
#
_symmetry.space_group_name_H-M   'P 1'
#
loop_
_entity.id
_entity.type
_entity.pdbx_description
1 polymer ?
#
loop_
_entity_poly.entity_id
_entity_poly.type
_entity_poly.pdbx_seq_one_letter_code
_entity_poly.pdbx_strand_id
1 'polypeptide(L)'
;MLFFKLYKLDGNIELDRISDFIALLFSEYEDEHTALRKLIADAMTDKSSDLTDERVGTVILKAFGKFNELGWIAWEDEQEKDRFKFLPSFERLRLLYQPQIFGMDELMKKLQDAN
;
A
#
# COMPACT_ATOMS: atom_id res chain seq x y z
N MET A 1 -3.17 -5.84 1.51
CA MET A 1 -2.32 -6.70 2.38
C MET A 1 -0.82 -6.62 2.09
N LEU A 2 -0.36 -6.07 0.96
CA LEU A 2 1.07 -5.85 0.67
C LEU A 2 1.83 -5.20 1.83
N PHE A 3 1.35 -4.04 2.30
CA PHE A 3 2.08 -3.21 3.24
C PHE A 3 2.35 -3.91 4.59
N PHE A 4 1.41 -4.74 5.03
CA PHE A 4 1.58 -5.54 6.26
C PHE A 4 2.43 -6.81 6.03
N LYS A 5 2.33 -7.42 4.85
CA LYS A 5 3.18 -8.57 4.48
C LYS A 5 4.65 -8.15 4.46
N LEU A 6 4.94 -7.01 3.84
CA LEU A 6 6.27 -6.37 3.82
C LEU A 6 6.75 -5.97 5.23
N TYR A 7 5.87 -5.44 6.08
CA TYR A 7 6.25 -4.99 7.43
C TYR A 7 6.44 -6.11 8.47
N LYS A 8 5.68 -7.21 8.39
CA LYS A 8 5.65 -8.22 9.47
C LYS A 8 6.00 -9.66 9.09
N LEU A 9 5.91 -10.07 7.82
CA LEU A 9 6.07 -11.49 7.45
C LEU A 9 7.51 -11.88 7.09
N ASP A 10 8.37 -10.95 6.64
CA ASP A 10 9.80 -11.22 6.37
C ASP A 10 10.73 -11.01 7.58
N GLY A 11 10.16 -10.83 8.76
CA GLY A 11 10.85 -11.09 10.03
C GLY A 11 11.99 -10.16 10.45
N ASN A 12 12.42 -9.15 9.66
CA ASN A 12 13.49 -8.25 10.10
C ASN A 12 13.67 -6.94 9.31
N ILE A 13 12.60 -6.30 8.83
CA ILE A 13 12.74 -4.98 8.22
C ILE A 13 11.85 -3.99 8.96
N GLU A 14 12.47 -3.17 9.80
CA GLU A 14 11.94 -1.86 10.15
C GLU A 14 11.85 -1.06 8.85
N LEU A 15 10.82 -1.33 8.04
CA LEU A 15 10.43 -0.51 6.90
C LEU A 15 9.87 0.79 7.46
N ASP A 16 10.78 1.64 7.90
CA ASP A 16 10.53 2.99 8.35
C ASP A 16 10.71 3.99 7.21
N ARG A 17 11.09 3.55 6.01
CA ARG A 17 11.30 4.39 4.82
C ARG A 17 10.43 4.01 3.64
N ILE A 18 9.88 5.01 2.96
CA ILE A 18 9.06 4.79 1.75
C ILE A 18 9.95 4.36 0.59
N SER A 19 11.13 4.95 0.46
CA SER A 19 12.13 4.56 -0.53
C SER A 19 12.48 3.08 -0.45
N ASP A 20 12.76 2.58 0.76
CA ASP A 20 13.03 1.16 1.01
C ASP A 20 11.80 0.28 0.73
N PHE A 21 10.60 0.77 1.06
CA PHE A 21 9.34 0.09 0.72
C PHE A 21 9.15 -0.07 -0.79
N ILE A 22 9.39 0.99 -1.56
CA ILE A 22 9.25 0.96 -3.03
C ILE A 22 10.31 0.05 -3.62
N ALA A 23 11.56 0.14 -3.16
CA ALA A 23 12.65 -0.71 -3.63
C ALA A 23 12.33 -2.19 -3.40
N LEU A 24 11.92 -2.56 -2.19
CA LEU A 24 11.56 -3.93 -1.84
C LEU A 24 10.38 -4.45 -2.67
N LEU A 25 9.35 -3.61 -2.86
CA LEU A 25 8.20 -3.95 -3.69
C LEU A 25 8.60 -4.26 -5.14
N PHE A 26 9.52 -3.48 -5.71
CA PHE A 26 9.94 -3.65 -7.11
C PHE A 26 10.97 -4.76 -7.28
N SER A 27 11.76 -5.09 -6.27
CA SER A 27 12.82 -6.11 -6.37
C SER A 27 12.40 -7.51 -5.95
N GLU A 28 11.60 -7.64 -4.89
CA GLU A 28 11.33 -8.95 -4.26
C GLU A 28 9.87 -9.40 -4.39
N TYR A 29 8.98 -8.49 -4.78
CA TYR A 29 7.53 -8.70 -4.78
C TYR A 29 6.92 -8.44 -6.16
N GLU A 30 7.45 -9.14 -7.17
CA GLU A 30 7.09 -8.95 -8.59
C GLU A 30 5.59 -9.16 -8.88
N ASP A 31 4.98 -10.16 -8.25
CA ASP A 31 3.54 -10.45 -8.39
C ASP A 31 2.68 -9.32 -7.80
N GLU A 32 2.99 -8.89 -6.58
CA GLU A 32 2.34 -7.78 -5.91
C GLU A 32 2.53 -6.45 -6.64
N HIS A 33 3.73 -6.20 -7.17
CA HIS A 33 4.02 -5.05 -8.01
C HIS A 33 3.17 -5.05 -9.29
N THR A 34 3.09 -6.20 -9.97
CA THR A 34 2.28 -6.38 -11.18
C THR A 34 0.78 -6.18 -10.89
N ALA A 35 0.29 -6.71 -9.77
CA ALA A 35 -1.09 -6.52 -9.35
C ALA A 35 -1.39 -5.05 -9.01
N LEU A 36 -0.47 -4.37 -8.32
CA LEU A 36 -0.60 -2.94 -8.01
C LEU A 36 -0.63 -2.09 -9.29
N ARG A 37 0.24 -2.41 -10.26
CA ARG A 37 0.23 -1.75 -11.57
C ARG A 37 -1.11 -1.88 -12.28
N LYS A 38 -1.67 -3.10 -12.32
CA LYS A 38 -3.00 -3.34 -12.90
C LYS A 38 -4.08 -2.53 -12.17
N LEU A 39 -4.09 -2.55 -10.84
CA LEU A 39 -5.05 -1.79 -10.03
C LEU A 39 -4.98 -0.28 -10.30
N ILE A 40 -3.78 0.27 -10.38
CA ILE A 40 -3.58 1.70 -10.66
C ILE A 40 -4.03 2.03 -12.09
N ALA A 41 -3.71 1.18 -13.07
CA ALA A 41 -4.13 1.36 -14.45
C ALA A 41 -5.66 1.31 -14.60
N ASP A 42 -6.33 0.38 -13.91
CA ASP A 42 -7.79 0.25 -13.91
C ASP A 42 -8.48 1.42 -13.20
N ALA A 43 -7.84 1.99 -12.17
CA ALA A 43 -8.35 3.14 -11.42
C ALA A 43 -8.11 4.49 -12.14
N MET A 44 -7.13 4.58 -13.05
CA MET A 44 -6.88 5.79 -13.82
C MET A 44 -7.78 5.86 -15.04
N THR A 45 -8.68 6.84 -15.07
CA THR A 45 -9.57 7.15 -16.21
C THR A 45 -8.83 7.59 -17.47
N ASP A 46 -7.56 7.99 -17.35
CA ASP A 46 -6.74 8.46 -18.46
C ASP A 46 -5.99 7.27 -19.09
N LYS A 47 -6.49 6.82 -20.25
CA LYS A 47 -5.95 5.69 -21.02
C LYS A 47 -4.62 5.99 -21.72
N SER A 48 -4.04 7.16 -21.47
CA SER A 48 -2.82 7.60 -22.14
C SER A 48 -1.61 7.49 -21.23
N SER A 49 -0.54 6.95 -21.81
CA SER A 49 0.84 6.83 -21.32
C SER A 49 1.14 5.68 -20.36
N ASP A 50 2.23 4.99 -20.70
CA ASP A 50 2.82 3.88 -19.96
C ASP A 50 2.84 4.13 -18.44
N LEU A 51 2.37 3.12 -17.71
CA LEU A 51 2.47 3.10 -16.25
C LEU A 51 3.90 2.72 -15.89
N THR A 52 4.78 3.72 -15.82
CA THR A 52 6.18 3.56 -15.43
C THR A 52 6.30 3.31 -13.92
N ASP A 53 7.40 2.67 -13.50
CA ASP A 53 7.77 2.50 -12.09
C ASP A 53 7.74 3.82 -11.31
N GLU A 54 8.13 4.92 -11.96
CA GLU A 54 8.13 6.26 -11.39
C GLU A 54 6.71 6.77 -11.07
N ARG A 55 5.72 6.49 -11.94
CA ARG A 55 4.32 6.83 -11.67
C ARG A 55 3.75 5.98 -10.55
N VAL A 56 4.08 4.69 -10.50
CA VAL A 56 3.68 3.80 -9.40
C VAL A 56 4.27 4.31 -8.07
N GLY A 57 5.57 4.63 -8.04
CA GLY A 57 6.22 5.22 -6.88
C GLY A 57 5.57 6.54 -6.44
N THR A 58 5.18 7.40 -7.37
CA THR A 58 4.46 8.65 -7.07
C THR A 58 3.09 8.39 -6.43
N VAL A 59 2.35 7.39 -6.91
CA VAL A 59 1.07 6.99 -6.31
C VAL A 59 1.27 6.46 -4.90
N ILE A 60 2.30 5.65 -4.68
CA ILE A 60 2.67 5.14 -3.36
C ILE A 60 2.98 6.30 -2.41
N LEU A 61 3.84 7.24 -2.81
CA LEU A 61 4.17 8.43 -1.99
C LEU A 61 2.91 9.23 -1.59
N LYS A 62 1.99 9.44 -2.53
CA LYS A 62 0.70 10.11 -2.24
C LYS A 62 -0.15 9.32 -1.25
N ALA A 63 -0.17 7.99 -1.34
CA ALA A 63 -0.90 7.14 -0.40
C ALA A 63 -0.33 7.25 1.02
N PHE A 64 1.00 7.26 1.19
CA PHE A 64 1.62 7.49 2.49
C PHE A 64 1.32 8.90 3.05
N GLY A 65 1.27 9.92 2.18
CA GLY A 65 0.73 11.24 2.52
C GLY A 65 -0.65 11.15 3.18
N LYS A 66 -1.56 10.38 2.59
CA LYS A 66 -2.89 10.14 3.15
C LYS A 66 -2.87 9.31 4.42
N PHE A 67 -1.98 8.34 4.55
CA PHE A 67 -1.83 7.58 5.79
C PHE A 67 -1.40 8.47 6.95
N ASN A 68 -0.55 9.47 6.71
CA ASN A 68 -0.20 10.46 7.72
C ASN A 68 -1.40 11.35 8.09
N GLU A 69 -2.14 11.86 7.11
CA GLU A 69 -3.37 12.64 7.35
C GLU A 69 -4.42 11.86 8.16
N LEU A 70 -4.54 10.55 7.92
CA LEU A 70 -5.44 9.65 8.64
C LEU A 70 -4.90 9.24 10.02
N GLY A 71 -3.69 9.68 10.38
CA GLY A 71 -3.02 9.34 11.62
C GLY A 71 -2.69 7.85 11.72
N TRP A 72 -2.42 7.18 10.61
CA TRP A 72 -1.98 5.77 10.56
C TRP A 72 -0.46 5.65 10.68
N ILE A 73 0.23 6.63 10.11
CA ILE A 73 1.67 6.82 10.27
C ILE A 73 1.92 8.24 10.77
N ALA A 74 3.12 8.48 11.28
CA ALA A 74 3.64 9.82 11.54
C ALA A 74 5.01 9.95 10.88
N TRP A 75 5.27 11.07 10.22
CA TRP A 75 6.61 11.38 9.71
C TRP A 75 7.60 11.52 10.85
N GLU A 76 8.79 10.95 10.68
CA GLU A 76 9.90 11.22 11.61
C GLU A 76 10.51 12.59 11.36
N ASP A 77 10.57 12.99 10.10
CA ASP A 77 11.02 14.31 9.65
C ASP A 77 9.96 14.92 8.73
N GLU A 78 9.40 16.06 9.11
CA GLU A 78 8.40 16.78 8.32
C GLU A 78 9.00 17.45 7.06
N GLN A 79 10.32 17.66 7.04
CA GLN A 79 11.04 18.17 5.87
C GLN A 79 11.40 17.06 4.90
N GLU A 80 11.74 15.87 5.41
CA GLU A 80 12.06 14.67 4.64
C GLU A 80 11.02 13.57 4.86
N LYS A 81 9.93 13.64 4.09
CA LYS A 81 8.79 12.71 4.15
C LYS A 81 9.08 11.34 3.52
N ASP A 82 10.22 10.77 3.89
CA ASP A 82 10.61 9.41 3.55
C ASP A 82 10.55 8.52 4.79
N ARG A 83 11.00 9.02 5.95
CA ARG A 83 10.95 8.27 7.21
C ARG A 83 9.62 8.41 7.93
N PHE A 84 9.06 7.30 8.40
CA PHE A 84 7.80 7.26 9.12
C PHE A 84 7.78 6.20 10.24
N LYS A 85 6.93 6.45 11.23
CA LYS A 85 6.59 5.47 12.27
C LYS A 85 5.14 5.07 12.16
N PHE A 86 4.87 3.79 12.40
CA PHE A 86 3.51 3.30 12.54
C PHE A 86 2.87 3.79 13.83
N LEU A 87 1.64 4.29 13.72
CA LEU A 87 0.85 4.66 14.88
C LEU A 87 -0.05 3.49 15.32
N PRO A 88 -0.36 3.35 16.63
CA PRO A 88 -1.22 2.28 17.13
C PRO A 88 -2.64 2.24 16.55
N SER A 89 -3.10 3.36 15.98
CA SER A 89 -4.32 3.46 15.16
C SER A 89 -4.31 2.53 13.96
N PHE A 90 -3.18 2.40 13.26
CA PHE A 90 -3.04 1.53 12.11
C PHE A 90 -3.19 0.05 12.50
N GLU A 91 -2.50 -0.38 13.56
CA GLU A 91 -2.63 -1.76 14.07
C GLU A 91 -4.06 -2.09 14.52
N ARG A 92 -4.74 -1.13 15.17
CA ARG A 92 -6.16 -1.30 15.56
C ARG A 92 -7.08 -1.45 14.35
N LEU A 93 -6.90 -0.62 13.32
CA LEU A 93 -7.68 -0.71 12.08
C LEU A 93 -7.40 -2.03 11.35
N ARG A 94 -6.13 -2.43 11.28
CA ARG A 94 -5.74 -3.70 10.67
C ARG A 94 -6.46 -4.87 11.33
N LEU A 95 -6.46 -4.94 12.66
CA LEU A 95 -7.15 -6.01 13.40
C LEU A 95 -8.66 -5.96 13.20
N LEU A 96 -9.25 -4.77 13.20
CA LEU A 96 -10.70 -4.58 13.03
C LEU A 96 -11.18 -5.00 11.63
N TYR A 97 -10.40 -4.66 10.59
CA TYR A 97 -10.73 -4.94 9.20
C TYR A 97 -10.12 -6.24 8.67
N GLN A 98 -9.35 -6.96 9.50
CA GLN A 98 -8.70 -8.22 9.13
C GLN A 98 -9.69 -9.22 8.52
N PRO A 99 -10.89 -9.47 9.08
CA PRO A 99 -11.86 -10.41 8.50
C PRO A 99 -12.37 -9.96 7.12
N GLN A 100 -12.62 -8.67 6.93
CA GLN A 100 -13.10 -8.10 5.67
C GLN A 100 -12.00 -8.09 4.60
N ILE A 101 -10.76 -7.86 5.00
CA ILE A 101 -9.59 -7.90 4.11
C ILE A 101 -9.30 -9.33 3.65
N PHE A 102 -9.41 -10.32 4.54
CA PHE A 102 -9.26 -11.74 4.16
C PHE A 102 -10.44 -12.27 3.34
N GLY A 103 -11.64 -11.77 3.61
CA GLY A 103 -12.85 -12.09 2.85
C GLY A 103 -13.08 -11.19 1.64
N MET A 104 -12.12 -10.36 1.23
CA MET A 104 -12.34 -9.31 0.23
C MET A 104 -12.65 -9.91 -1.15
N ASP A 105 -12.03 -11.03 -1.49
CA ASP A 105 -12.32 -11.78 -2.73
C ASP A 105 -13.74 -12.36 -2.71
N GLU A 106 -14.21 -12.89 -1.58
CA GLU A 106 -15.59 -13.36 -1.42
C GLU A 106 -16.60 -12.21 -1.44
N LEU A 107 -16.27 -11.07 -0.85
CA LEU A 107 -17.09 -9.86 -0.87
C LEU A 107 -17.23 -9.31 -2.29
N MET A 108 -16.13 -9.24 -3.04
CA MET A 108 -16.16 -8.79 -4.44
C MET A 108 -16.97 -9.75 -5.32
N LYS A 109 -16.82 -11.07 -5.11
CA LYS A 109 -17.60 -12.08 -5.83
C LYS A 109 -19.11 -11.96 -5.54
N LYS A 110 -19.49 -11.79 -4.26
CA LYS A 110 -20.88 -11.55 -3.87
C LYS A 110 -21.48 -10.27 -4.45
N LEU A 111 -20.68 -9.22 -4.62
CA LEU A 111 -21.13 -7.97 -5.24
C LEU A 111 -21.27 -8.08 -6.76
N GLN A 112 -20.45 -8.91 -7.41
CA GLN A 112 -20.59 -9.23 -8.84
C GLN A 112 -21.79 -10.15 -9.11
N ASP A 113 -22.06 -11.12 -8.22
CA ASP A 113 -23.19 -12.05 -8.34
C ASP A 113 -24.54 -11.42 -7.94
N ALA A 114 -24.54 -10.23 -7.34
CA ALA A 114 -25.74 -9.49 -6.93
C ALA A 114 -26.25 -8.46 -7.98
N ASN A 115 -25.56 -8.38 -9.13
CA ASN A 115 -25.98 -7.64 -10.33
C ASN A 115 -26.33 -8.62 -11.46
#